data_AF-A0A382X187-F1
#
_entry.id   AF-A0A382X187-F1
#
_cell.length_a   1.000
_cell.length_b   1.000
_cell.length_c   1.000
_cell.angle_alpha   90.00
_cell.angle_beta   90.00
_cell.angle_gamma   90.00
#
_symmetry.space_group_name_H-M   'P 1'
#
loop_
_entity.id
_entity.type
_entity.pdbx_description
1 polymer ?
#
loop_
_entity_poly.entity_id
_entity_poly.type
_entity_poly.pdbx_seq_one_letter_code
_entity_poly.pdbx_strand_id
1 'polypeptide(L)' 'MSSIAELQKQVREGKDLRITGHADNTDKEFINTSSYSGVVEYFPEELVITLKAGTTIQEISN' A
#
# COMPACT_ATOMS: atom_id res chain seq x y z
N MET A 1 2.18 11.90 -0.26
CA MET A 1 1.47 10.80 0.43
C MET A 1 0.13 10.66 -0.25
N SER A 2 -0.12 9.55 -0.94
CA SER A 2 -1.46 9.29 -1.45
C SER A 2 -2.35 8.90 -0.27
N SER A 3 -3.42 9.64 -0.05
CA SER A 3 -4.42 9.31 0.95
C SER A 3 -5.18 8.05 0.53
N ILE A 4 -5.72 7.32 1.51
CA ILE A 4 -6.61 6.18 1.22
C ILE A 4 -7.82 6.60 0.37
N ALA A 5 -8.27 7.85 0.51
CA ALA A 5 -9.38 8.41 -0.27
C ALA A 5 -9.02 8.53 -1.77
N GLU A 6 -7.78 8.89 -2.10
CA GLU A 6 -7.30 8.94 -3.49
C GLU A 6 -7.22 7.54 -4.11
N LEU A 7 -6.74 6.56 -3.36
CA LEU A 7 -6.74 5.16 -3.80
C LEU A 7 -8.17 4.64 -4.02
N GLN A 8 -9.10 4.93 -3.10
CA GLN A 8 -10.51 4.57 -3.23
C GLN A 8 -11.18 5.21 -4.45
N LYS A 9 -10.82 6.46 -4.76
CA LYS A 9 -11.29 7.15 -5.97
C LYS A 9 -10.79 6.44 -7.23
N GLN A 10 -9.50 6.09 -7.30
CA GLN A 10 -8.92 5.36 -8.43
C GLN A 10 -9.58 3.97 -8.63
N VAL A 11 -9.82 3.24 -7.55
CA VAL A 11 -10.55 1.95 -7.58
C VAL A 11 -11.96 2.13 -8.17
N ARG A 12 -12.64 3.21 -7.81
CA ARG A 12 -14.01 3.48 -8.27
C ARG A 12 -14.07 3.90 -9.74
N GLU A 13 -13.08 4.65 -10.20
CA GLU A 13 -13.06 5.23 -11.55
C GLU A 13 -12.39 4.31 -12.59
N GLY A 14 -11.53 3.40 -12.16
CA GLY A 14 -10.81 2.49 -13.05
C GLY A 14 -11.64 1.27 -13.48
N LYS A 15 -11.37 0.79 -14.69
CA LYS A 15 -12.08 -0.34 -15.31
C LYS A 15 -11.30 -1.65 -15.17
N ASP A 16 -10.01 -1.62 -15.53
CA ASP A 16 -9.06 -2.72 -15.36
C ASP A 16 -7.87 -2.17 -14.58
N LEU A 17 -7.72 -2.62 -13.33
CA LEU A 17 -6.73 -2.08 -12.40
C LEU A 17 -5.80 -3.17 -11.89
N ARG A 18 -4.50 -2.86 -11.82
CA ARG A 18 -3.47 -3.73 -11.28
C ARG A 18 -2.74 -3.07 -10.13
N ILE A 19 -2.59 -3.76 -9.02
CA ILE A 19 -1.85 -3.24 -7.86
C ILE A 19 -0.34 -3.36 -8.13
N THR A 20 0.43 -2.33 -7.78
CA THR A 20 1.91 -2.33 -7.86
C THR A 20 2.52 -1.66 -6.63
N GLY A 21 3.65 -2.21 -6.17
CA GLY A 21 4.47 -1.61 -5.11
C GLY A 21 5.66 -0.80 -5.65
N HIS A 22 5.77 -0.63 -6.97
CA HIS A 22 6.91 0.04 -7.60
C HIS A 22 6.64 1.53 -7.79
N ALA A 23 7.47 2.40 -7.21
CA ALA A 23 7.27 3.85 -7.21
C ALA A 23 7.21 4.49 -8.63
N ASP A 24 7.88 3.89 -9.60
CA ASP A 24 8.06 4.48 -10.94
C ASP A 24 6.90 4.20 -11.90
N ASN A 25 5.92 3.38 -11.50
CA ASN A 25 4.80 3.04 -12.37
C ASN A 25 3.65 4.05 -12.18
N THR A 26 3.50 4.96 -13.15
CA THR A 26 2.49 6.03 -13.15
C THR A 26 1.36 5.80 -14.15
N ASP A 27 1.36 4.64 -14.80
CA ASP A 27 0.32 4.22 -15.73
C ASP A 27 -1.04 4.15 -15.03
N LYS A 28 -2.08 4.69 -15.67
CA LYS A 28 -3.43 4.81 -15.11
C LYS A 28 -4.11 3.46 -14.84
N GLU A 29 -3.57 2.38 -15.38
CA GLU A 29 -4.01 1.01 -15.14
C GLU A 29 -3.46 0.45 -13.83
N PHE A 30 -2.54 1.16 -13.16
CA PHE A 30 -1.92 0.70 -11.94
C PHE A 30 -2.34 1.52 -10.72
N ILE A 31 -2.66 0.81 -9.64
CA ILE A 31 -2.80 1.38 -8.30
C ILE A 31 -1.47 1.19 -7.60
N ASN A 32 -0.74 2.28 -7.43
CA ASN A 32 0.56 2.28 -6.78
C ASN A 32 0.41 2.41 -5.25
N THR A 33 0.75 1.35 -4.51
CA THR A 33 0.65 1.32 -3.04
C THR A 33 1.95 1.73 -2.35
N SER A 34 3.04 2.00 -3.06
CA SER A 34 4.35 2.34 -2.46
C SER A 34 4.29 3.50 -1.46
N SER A 35 3.42 4.48 -1.71
CA SER A 35 3.22 5.62 -0.81
C SER A 35 2.20 5.38 0.32
N TYR A 36 1.53 4.22 0.30
CA TYR A 36 0.62 3.74 1.33
C TYR A 36 1.31 2.64 2.16
N SER A 37 2.40 3.03 2.85
CA SER A 37 3.20 2.18 3.72
C SER A 37 3.10 2.60 5.19
N GLY A 38 3.52 1.69 6.08
CA GLY A 38 3.60 1.87 7.53
C GLY A 38 2.96 0.74 8.34
N VAL A 39 3.39 0.66 9.61
CA VAL A 39 2.79 -0.21 10.63
C VAL A 39 1.47 0.40 11.10
N VAL A 40 0.45 -0.45 11.24
CA VAL A 40 -0.85 -0.06 11.80
C VAL A 40 -0.93 -0.51 13.26
N GLU A 41 -0.66 -1.79 13.52
CA GLU A 41 -0.69 -2.38 14.86
C GLU A 41 0.38 -3.48 14.97
N TYR A 42 0.90 -3.70 16.18
CA TYR A 42 1.84 -4.76 16.49
C TYR A 42 1.50 -5.40 17.84
N PHE A 43 1.27 -6.71 17.82
CA PHE A 43 0.92 -7.53 18.99
C PHE A 43 2.03 -8.55 19.23
N PRO A 44 3.07 -8.22 20.02
CA PRO A 44 4.24 -9.07 20.21
C PRO A 44 3.91 -10.41 20.89
N GLU A 45 2.96 -10.41 21.83
CA GLU A 45 2.52 -11.62 22.53
C GLU A 45 1.86 -12.65 21.60
N GLU A 46 1.29 -12.18 20.49
CA GLU A 46 0.64 -13.02 19.47
C GLU A 46 1.55 -13.26 18.25
N LEU A 47 2.73 -12.62 18.21
CA LEU A 47 3.62 -12.58 17.04
C LEU A 47 2.91 -12.10 15.76
N VAL A 48 1.96 -11.16 15.91
CA VAL A 48 1.15 -10.61 14.82
C VAL A 48 1.51 -9.15 14.59
N ILE A 49 1.64 -8.77 13.32
CA ILE A 49 1.80 -7.39 12.90
C ILE A 49 0.80 -7.07 11.78
N THR A 50 0.12 -5.94 11.91
CA THR A 50 -0.78 -5.40 10.88
C THR A 50 -0.07 -4.26 10.16
N LEU A 51 0.11 -4.42 8.85
CA LEU A 51 0.85 -3.49 8.01
C LEU A 51 -0.04 -2.98 6.88
N LYS A 52 0.24 -1.77 6.40
CA LYS A 52 -0.31 -1.32 5.11
C LYS A 52 0.36 -2.07 3.97
N ALA A 53 -0.37 -2.28 2.88
CA ALA A 53 0.05 -3.10 1.75
C ALA A 53 1.29 -2.56 0.99
N GLY A 54 1.61 -1.27 1.13
CA GLY A 54 2.82 -0.68 0.56
C GLY A 54 4.09 -0.92 1.39
N THR A 55 3.98 -1.45 2.60
CA THR A 55 5.12 -1.63 3.50
C THR A 55 6.05 -2.71 2.98
N THR A 56 7.32 -2.36 2.82
CA THR A 56 8.37 -3.28 2.38
C THR A 56 8.90 -4.11 3.55
N ILE A 57 9.46 -5.28 3.27
CA ILE A 57 10.11 -6.11 4.30
C ILE A 57 11.28 -5.37 4.96
N GLN A 58 12.01 -4.55 4.20
CA GLN A 58 13.13 -3.76 4.72
C GLN A 58 12.69 -2.73 5.77
N GLU A 59 11.48 -2.15 5.63
CA GLU A 59 10.94 -1.20 6.59
C GLU A 59 10.57 -1.86 7.93
N ILE A 60 10.30 -3.16 7.97
CA ILE A 60 9.92 -3.89 9.20
C ILE A 60 11.06 -4.71 9.82
N SER A 61 12.19 -4.83 9.13
CA SER A 61 13.36 -5.57 9.61
C SER A 61 14.35 -4.73 10.42
N ASN A 62 14.09 -3.42 10.58
CA ASN A 62 14.94 -2.49 11.33
C ASN A 62 14.46 -2.28 12.76
#